data_AF-A0A8D8FIL7-F1
#
_entry.id   AF-A0A8D8FIL7-F1
#
_cell.length_a   1.000
_cell.length_b   1.000
_cell.length_c   1.000
_cell.angle_alpha   90.00
_cell.angle_beta   90.00
_cell.angle_gamma   90.00
#
_symmetry.space_group_name_H-M   'P 1'
#
loop_
_entity.id
_entity.type
_entity.pdbx_description
1 polymer ?
#
loop_
_entity_poly.entity_id
_entity_poly.type
_entity_poly.pdbx_seq_one_letter_code
_entity_poly.pdbx_strand_id
1 'polypeptide(L)'
;TASRRLEGSCWARVRYCEQEIGGVVLGKSSVLYFSDNSQDLCIDIRCVGGWKSKPFGDRQVIPFSHVWNNSNSTLHCSFTLSRTEHDKCDFKIDVQAIQENAA
;
A
#
# COMPACT_ATOMS: atom_id res chain seq x y z
N THR A 1 -11.36 16.29 -16.70
CA THR A 1 -10.55 15.10 -16.35
C THR A 1 -11.28 14.34 -15.27
N ALA A 2 -11.60 13.06 -15.48
CA ALA A 2 -12.27 12.25 -14.46
C ALA A 2 -11.23 11.79 -13.41
N SER A 3 -11.58 11.88 -12.14
CA SER A 3 -10.75 11.39 -11.03
C SER A 3 -11.60 10.54 -10.10
N ARG A 4 -11.05 9.39 -9.68
CA ARG A 4 -11.62 8.52 -8.66
C ARG A 4 -10.88 8.77 -7.35
N ARG A 5 -11.64 8.93 -6.28
CA ARG A 5 -11.12 8.95 -4.92
C ARG A 5 -10.93 7.52 -4.46
N LEU A 6 -9.68 7.10 -4.26
CA LEU A 6 -9.37 5.85 -3.57
C LEU A 6 -9.34 6.17 -2.08
N GLU A 7 -10.34 5.67 -1.37
CA GLU A 7 -10.46 5.80 0.07
C GLU A 7 -10.50 4.39 0.66
N GLY A 8 -9.66 4.15 1.67
CA GLY A 8 -9.69 2.88 2.39
C GLY A 8 -11.10 2.62 2.90
N SER A 9 -11.63 1.42 2.63
CA SER A 9 -12.90 0.92 3.15
C SER A 9 -13.10 1.29 4.62
N CYS A 10 -14.38 1.44 5.04
CA CYS A 10 -14.79 1.75 6.42
C CYS A 10 -13.79 1.19 7.44
N TRP A 11 -13.00 2.09 8.03
CA TRP A 11 -11.86 1.79 8.89
C TRP A 11 -12.11 0.77 10.00
N ALA A 12 -13.34 0.76 10.50
CA ALA A 12 -13.81 -0.21 11.48
C ALA A 12 -13.80 -1.65 10.93
N ARG A 13 -14.20 -1.85 9.66
CA ARG A 13 -14.15 -3.16 8.99
C ARG A 13 -12.72 -3.63 8.78
N VAL A 14 -11.82 -2.76 8.34
CA VAL A 14 -10.40 -3.13 8.14
C VAL A 14 -9.78 -3.55 9.48
N ARG A 15 -9.99 -2.77 10.54
CA ARG A 15 -9.51 -3.14 11.88
C ARG A 15 -10.08 -4.47 12.37
N TYR A 16 -11.37 -4.71 12.15
CA TYR A 16 -12.01 -5.97 12.54
C TYR A 16 -11.39 -7.15 11.79
N CYS A 17 -11.28 -7.07 10.46
CA CYS A 17 -10.67 -8.13 9.64
C CYS A 17 -9.21 -8.39 10.02
N GLU A 18 -8.41 -7.36 10.26
CA GLU A 18 -7.02 -7.51 10.70
C GLU A 18 -6.93 -8.21 12.06
N GLN A 19 -7.79 -7.85 13.02
CA GLN A 19 -7.79 -8.49 14.34
C GLN A 19 -8.19 -9.97 14.29
N GLU A 20 -9.14 -10.36 13.44
CA GLU A 20 -9.55 -11.77 13.31
C GLU A 20 -8.41 -12.67 12.82
N ILE A 21 -7.44 -12.12 12.09
CA ILE A 21 -6.26 -12.87 11.61
C ILE A 21 -5.01 -12.63 12.49
N GLY A 22 -5.15 -11.94 13.63
CA GLY A 22 -4.04 -11.61 14.53
C GLY A 22 -3.13 -10.47 14.04
N GLY A 23 -3.56 -9.73 13.02
CA GLY A 23 -2.89 -8.55 12.49
C GLY A 23 -3.15 -7.29 13.31
N VAL A 24 -2.29 -6.27 13.10
CA VAL A 24 -2.41 -4.96 13.74
C VAL A 24 -2.35 -3.89 12.66
N VAL A 25 -3.28 -2.92 12.73
CA VAL A 25 -3.25 -1.75 11.86
C VAL A 25 -2.12 -0.81 12.31
N LEU A 26 -1.08 -0.72 11.51
CA LEU A 26 0.15 0.01 11.82
C LEU A 26 0.09 1.52 11.48
N GLY A 27 -0.93 1.98 10.76
CA GLY A 27 -0.95 3.34 10.24
C GLY A 27 -2.33 3.91 9.93
N LYS A 28 -2.32 5.14 9.40
CA LYS A 28 -3.49 5.83 8.87
C LYS A 28 -3.50 5.71 7.34
N SER A 29 -4.67 5.50 6.75
CA SER A 29 -4.99 5.54 5.35
C SER A 29 -4.99 6.98 4.92
N SER A 30 -4.31 7.25 3.82
CA SER A 30 -4.42 8.50 3.09
C SER A 30 -5.42 8.33 1.95
N VAL A 31 -6.07 9.44 1.59
CA VAL A 31 -6.84 9.53 0.36
C VAL A 31 -5.86 9.71 -0.80
N LEU A 32 -6.04 8.93 -1.87
CA LEU A 32 -5.32 9.12 -3.13
C LEU A 32 -6.32 9.46 -4.25
N TYR A 33 -6.04 10.52 -5.00
CA TYR A 33 -6.82 10.89 -6.18
C TYR A 33 -6.20 10.22 -7.40
N PHE A 34 -6.92 9.24 -7.94
CA PHE A 34 -6.49 8.47 -9.11
C PHE A 34 -7.15 9.05 -10.35
N SER A 35 -6.35 9.46 -11.32
CA SER A 35 -6.79 10.14 -12.54
C SER A 35 -6.86 9.19 -13.72
N ASP A 36 -7.75 9.48 -14.66
CA ASP A 36 -7.83 8.81 -15.96
C ASP A 36 -6.71 9.28 -16.90
N ASN A 37 -5.46 8.91 -16.58
CA ASN A 37 -4.26 9.24 -17.37
C ASN A 37 -3.56 7.97 -17.91
N SER A 38 -4.22 6.81 -17.81
CA SER A 38 -3.69 5.49 -18.17
C SER A 38 -2.40 5.08 -17.45
N GLN A 39 -2.02 5.78 -16.37
CA GLN A 39 -0.84 5.45 -15.57
C GLN A 39 -1.21 4.51 -14.43
N ASP A 40 -0.33 3.55 -14.18
CA ASP A 40 -0.50 2.54 -13.16
C ASP A 40 -0.36 3.13 -11.74
N LEU A 41 -0.97 2.45 -10.77
CA LEU A 41 -0.79 2.77 -9.36
C LEU A 41 0.48 2.09 -8.86
N CYS A 42 1.43 2.87 -8.39
CA CYS A 42 2.66 2.37 -7.77
C CYS A 42 2.56 2.49 -6.24
N ILE A 43 2.93 1.42 -5.55
CA ILE A 43 3.01 1.36 -4.09
C ILE A 43 4.42 0.97 -3.72
N ASP A 44 5.09 1.87 -3.02
CA ASP A 44 6.47 1.70 -2.56
C ASP A 44 6.49 1.54 -1.03
N ILE A 45 7.36 0.66 -0.55
CA ILE A 45 7.66 0.52 0.87
C ILE A 45 9.13 0.86 1.14
N ARG A 46 9.35 1.71 2.13
CA ARG A 46 10.69 2.06 2.63
C ARG A 46 10.82 1.55 4.04
N CYS A 47 11.80 0.70 4.25
CA CYS A 47 12.15 0.20 5.58
C CYS A 47 13.19 1.12 6.21
N VAL A 48 13.04 1.43 7.50
CA VAL A 48 14.01 2.21 8.27
C VAL A 48 14.56 1.33 9.40
N GLY A 49 15.88 1.40 9.62
CA GLY A 49 16.54 0.65 10.69
C GLY A 49 16.83 -0.81 10.32
N GLY A 50 16.61 -1.73 11.26
CA GLY A 50 16.98 -3.15 11.15
C GLY A 50 16.04 -4.00 10.29
N TRP A 51 15.36 -3.41 9.31
CA TRP A 51 14.39 -4.09 8.45
C TRP A 51 14.70 -3.85 6.98
N LYS A 52 14.49 -4.89 6.16
CA LYS A 52 14.70 -4.86 4.72
C LYS A 52 13.57 -5.59 4.00
N SER A 53 13.11 -5.05 2.88
CA SER A 53 12.24 -5.76 1.93
C SER A 53 13.01 -6.81 1.13
N LYS A 54 12.30 -7.83 0.65
CA LYS A 54 12.89 -8.78 -0.30
C LYS A 54 13.39 -8.06 -1.57
N PRO A 55 14.44 -8.55 -2.25
CA PRO A 55 14.88 -7.99 -3.53
C PRO A 55 13.70 -7.89 -4.52
N PHE A 56 13.56 -6.74 -5.17
CA PHE A 56 12.47 -6.43 -6.10
C PHE A 56 11.06 -6.48 -5.49
N GLY A 57 10.97 -6.47 -4.15
CA GLY A 57 9.71 -6.49 -3.40
C GLY A 57 9.45 -5.19 -2.65
N ASP A 58 10.18 -4.11 -2.94
CA ASP A 58 10.01 -2.78 -2.37
C ASP A 58 9.00 -1.91 -3.14
N ARG A 59 8.76 -2.23 -4.42
CA ARG A 59 7.75 -1.59 -5.26
C ARG A 59 6.76 -2.62 -5.81
N GLN A 60 5.48 -2.29 -5.76
CA GLN A 60 4.42 -3.04 -6.45
C GLN A 60 3.64 -2.11 -7.36
N VAL A 61 3.31 -2.59 -8.55
CA VAL A 61 2.57 -1.82 -9.57
C VAL A 61 1.24 -2.51 -9.82
N ILE A 62 0.15 -1.77 -9.68
CA ILE A 62 -1.20 -2.21 -10.00
C ILE A 62 -1.61 -1.55 -11.32
N PRO A 63 -1.93 -2.35 -12.36
CA PRO A 63 -2.34 -1.81 -13.64
C PRO A 63 -3.50 -0.81 -13.55
N PHE A 64 -3.46 0.26 -14.34
CA PHE A 64 -4.50 1.28 -14.39
C PHE A 64 -5.90 0.68 -14.54
N SER A 65 -6.05 -0.28 -15.47
CA SER A 65 -7.32 -0.95 -15.72
C SER A 65 -7.87 -1.70 -14.50
N HIS A 66 -7.01 -2.25 -13.65
CA HIS A 66 -7.41 -2.93 -12.42
C HIS A 66 -7.90 -1.96 -11.35
N VAL A 67 -7.38 -0.73 -11.31
CA VAL A 67 -7.80 0.32 -10.37
C VAL A 67 -9.04 1.04 -10.89
N TRP A 68 -9.10 1.31 -12.20
CA TRP A 68 -10.15 2.09 -12.84
C TRP A 68 -11.44 1.30 -13.09
N ASN A 69 -11.31 0.04 -13.52
CA ASN A 69 -12.44 -0.78 -13.95
C ASN A 69 -12.96 -1.75 -12.88
N ASN A 70 -12.20 -2.08 -11.84
CA ASN A 70 -12.73 -2.96 -10.78
C ASN A 70 -13.75 -2.20 -9.92
N SER A 71 -15.00 -2.65 -9.97
CA SER A 71 -16.07 -2.19 -9.09
C SER A 71 -16.20 -3.01 -7.80
N ASN A 72 -15.55 -4.18 -7.70
CA ASN A 72 -15.88 -5.20 -6.67
C ASN A 72 -14.69 -5.87 -5.95
N SER A 73 -13.43 -5.55 -6.25
CA SER A 73 -12.28 -6.19 -5.57
C SER A 73 -11.63 -5.26 -4.56
N THR A 74 -11.46 -5.75 -3.32
CA THR A 74 -10.55 -5.16 -2.34
C THR A 74 -9.13 -5.34 -2.87
N LEU A 75 -8.60 -4.33 -3.56
CA LEU A 75 -7.21 -4.32 -4.02
C LEU A 75 -6.28 -4.32 -2.80
N HIS A 76 -5.34 -5.26 -2.76
CA HIS A 76 -4.35 -5.36 -1.71
C HIS A 76 -2.98 -5.67 -2.31
N CYS A 77 -1.95 -5.13 -1.68
CA CYS A 77 -0.55 -5.41 -1.96
C CYS A 77 0.10 -5.93 -0.69
N SER A 78 0.87 -7.01 -0.80
CA SER A 78 1.50 -7.67 0.33
C SER A 78 3.00 -7.56 0.24
N PHE A 79 3.63 -6.94 1.24
CA PHE A 79 5.08 -6.78 1.33
C PHE A 79 5.64 -7.74 2.37
N THR A 80 6.72 -8.46 2.02
CA THR A 80 7.43 -9.33 2.97
C THR A 80 8.75 -8.69 3.37
N LEU A 81 8.94 -8.49 4.67
CA LEU A 81 10.13 -7.89 5.25
C LEU A 81 10.92 -8.94 6.04
N SER A 82 12.24 -8.82 6.02
CA SER A 82 13.16 -9.61 6.83
C SER A 82 13.94 -8.70 7.76
N ARG A 83 14.11 -9.12 9.02
CA ARG A 83 14.95 -8.41 9.99
C ARG A 83 16.43 -8.59 9.66
N THR A 84 17.19 -7.50 9.62
CA THR A 84 18.62 -7.48 9.31
C THR A 84 19.50 -7.33 10.55
N GLU A 85 19.00 -6.72 11.63
CA GLU A 85 19.72 -6.50 12.89
C GLU A 85 18.86 -6.97 14.07
N HIS A 86 19.42 -7.77 14.98
CA HIS A 86 18.69 -8.36 16.11
C HIS A 86 18.43 -7.35 17.25
N ASP A 87 19.26 -6.31 17.35
CA ASP A 87 19.33 -5.42 18.52
C ASP A 87 18.49 -4.14 18.39
N LYS A 88 17.99 -3.84 17.19
CA LYS A 88 17.08 -2.70 16.96
C LYS A 88 15.64 -3.19 16.91
N CYS A 89 14.89 -2.92 17.98
CA CYS A 89 13.47 -3.25 18.09
C CYS A 89 12.54 -2.22 17.42
N ASP A 90 13.06 -1.14 16.87
CA ASP A 90 12.25 -0.11 16.24
C ASP A 90 11.79 -0.58 14.85
N PHE A 91 10.57 -1.12 14.78
CA PHE A 91 9.90 -1.38 13.51
C PHE A 91 9.37 -0.06 12.95
N LYS A 92 10.07 0.49 11.96
CA LYS A 92 9.65 1.71 11.26
C LYS A 92 9.65 1.48 9.76
N ILE A 93 8.46 1.65 9.16
CA ILE A 93 8.25 1.56 7.73
C ILE A 93 7.48 2.79 7.26
N ASP A 94 7.75 3.21 6.03
CA ASP A 94 7.03 4.26 5.33
C ASP A 94 6.44 3.64 4.06
N VAL A 95 5.14 3.84 3.85
CA VAL A 95 4.40 3.28 2.70
C VAL A 95 3.85 4.44 1.90
N GLN A 96 4.18 4.48 0.61
CA GLN A 96 3.78 5.54 -0.29
C GLN A 96 3.01 4.95 -1.47
N ALA A 97 1.82 5.48 -1.74
CA ALA A 97 1.04 5.16 -2.93
C ALA A 97 1.00 6.38 -3.86
N ILE A 98 1.40 6.21 -5.11
CA ILE A 98 1.45 7.26 -6.12
C ILE A 98 0.94 6.75 -7.46
N GLN A 99 0.26 7.61 -8.19
CA GLN A 99 0.09 7.45 -9.62
C GLN A 99 1.13 8.35 -10.27
N GLU A 100 2.08 7.77 -10.99
CA GLU A 100 3.10 8.54 -11.70
C GLU A 100 2.37 9.41 -12.74
N ASN A 101 2.40 10.73 -12.59
CA ASN A 101 1.81 11.60 -13.61
C ASN A 101 2.77 11.62 -14.79
N ALA A 102 2.31 11.17 -15.96
CA ALA A 102 3.02 11.45 -17.21
C ALA A 102 3.13 12.98 -17.35
N ALA A 103 4.36 13.47 -17.45
CA ALA A 103 4.68 14.89 -17.68
C ALA A 103 4.15 15.37 -19.03
#